data_AF-A0A9X3EEX5-F1
#
_entry.id   AF-A0A9X3EEX5-F1
#
_cell.length_a   1.000
_cell.length_b   1.000
_cell.length_c   1.000
_cell.angle_alpha   90.00
_cell.angle_beta   90.00
_cell.angle_gamma   90.00
#
_symmetry.space_group_name_H-M   'P 1'
#
loop_
_entity.id
_entity.type
_entity.pdbx_description
1 polymer ?
#
loop_
_entity_poly.entity_id
_entity_poly.type
_entity_poly.pdbx_seq_one_letter_code
_entity_poly.pdbx_strand_id
1 'polypeptide(L)'
;MVSTLLRFGVAMVVAVMATFAVFWMMQSLVSSGGSVLNDQNHTRIQNFVMAKADDDVQTKERMPRKPPETMKEPAQPQMPKPDVARADAKGGMDVGGFQIGADLSVDAGLAGGAGEAASDGEFLPIVKVAPNYPRRAAAKGIEGYVVVEFTVTALGTVDNPVVVEADPVNVFDREALAAVRKFKYKPKVENGQPVAVPGVRNIIRFELEKNGRKG
;
A
#
# COMPACT_ATOMS: atom_id res chain seq x y z
N MET A 1 33.95 -64.69 -9.44
CA MET A 1 32.51 -64.52 -9.16
C MET A 1 32.26 -63.90 -7.77
N VAL A 2 32.94 -64.37 -6.70
CA VAL A 2 32.79 -63.83 -5.33
C VAL A 2 33.15 -62.35 -5.18
N SER A 3 34.20 -61.87 -5.87
CA SER A 3 34.62 -60.46 -5.82
C SER A 3 33.61 -59.49 -6.43
N THR A 4 32.88 -59.91 -7.47
CA THR A 4 31.83 -59.10 -8.11
C THR A 4 30.61 -58.98 -7.19
N LEU A 5 30.20 -60.09 -6.56
CA LEU A 5 29.08 -60.10 -5.62
C LEU A 5 29.38 -59.27 -4.35
N LEU A 6 30.62 -59.31 -3.84
CA LEU A 6 31.06 -58.48 -2.72
C LEU A 6 31.03 -56.98 -3.06
N ARG A 7 31.45 -56.60 -4.27
CA ARG A 7 31.40 -55.20 -4.74
C ARG A 7 29.97 -54.68 -4.86
N PHE A 8 29.04 -55.49 -5.37
CA PHE A 8 27.62 -55.12 -5.44
C PHE A 8 26.98 -55.01 -4.06
N GLY A 9 27.35 -55.89 -3.11
CA GLY A 9 26.89 -55.80 -1.73
C GLY A 9 27.33 -54.50 -1.04
N VAL A 10 28.61 -54.12 -1.19
CA VAL A 10 29.13 -52.86 -0.65
C VAL A 10 28.44 -51.66 -1.30
N ALA A 11 28.25 -51.68 -2.63
CA ALA A 11 27.55 -50.61 -3.33
C ALA A 11 26.10 -50.44 -2.87
N MET A 12 25.38 -51.53 -2.62
CA MET A 12 24.00 -51.50 -2.12
C MET A 12 23.93 -50.87 -0.72
N VAL A 13 24.85 -51.22 0.17
CA VAL A 13 24.90 -50.65 1.53
C VAL A 13 25.23 -49.15 1.49
N VAL A 14 26.17 -48.73 0.64
CA VAL A 14 26.53 -47.31 0.49
C VAL A 14 25.35 -46.50 -0.07
N ALA A 15 24.59 -47.05 -1.03
CA ALA A 15 23.41 -46.37 -1.58
C ALA A 15 22.29 -46.18 -0.55
N VAL A 16 22.04 -47.19 0.28
CA VAL A 16 21.05 -47.10 1.37
C VAL A 16 21.50 -46.09 2.43
N MET A 17 22.77 -46.07 2.79
CA MET A 17 23.32 -45.08 3.72
C MET A 17 23.22 -43.65 3.18
N ALA A 18 23.54 -43.44 1.90
CA ALA A 18 23.46 -42.13 1.27
C ALA A 18 22.02 -41.60 1.20
N THR A 19 21.04 -42.45 0.88
CA THR A 19 19.62 -42.07 0.85
C THR A 19 19.08 -41.74 2.23
N PHE A 20 19.41 -42.54 3.25
CA PHE A 20 19.07 -42.23 4.64
C PHE A 20 19.72 -40.93 5.15
N ALA A 21 20.99 -40.68 4.77
CA ALA A 21 21.68 -39.45 5.15
C ALA A 21 21.01 -38.20 4.55
N VAL A 22 20.65 -38.24 3.27
CA VAL A 22 19.92 -37.13 2.62
C VAL A 22 18.54 -36.94 3.24
N PHE A 23 17.82 -38.03 3.51
CA PHE A 23 16.51 -37.96 4.15
C PHE A 23 16.60 -37.34 5.55
N TRP A 24 17.57 -37.76 6.36
CA TRP A 24 17.76 -37.24 7.71
C TRP A 24 18.25 -35.78 7.71
N MET A 25 19.07 -35.40 6.71
CA MET A 25 19.49 -34.01 6.50
C MET A 25 18.30 -33.10 6.15
N MET A 26 17.41 -33.54 5.25
CA MET A 26 16.18 -32.80 4.96
C MET A 26 15.29 -32.67 6.19
N GLN A 27 15.12 -33.75 6.95
CA GLN A 27 14.31 -33.72 8.18
C GLN A 27 14.92 -32.80 9.26
N SER A 28 16.25 -32.73 9.36
CA SER A 28 16.97 -31.82 10.26
C SER A 28 16.79 -30.34 9.86
N LEU A 29 16.83 -30.03 8.56
CA LEU A 29 16.58 -28.67 8.05
C LEU A 29 15.12 -28.23 8.28
N VAL A 30 14.15 -29.12 8.08
CA VAL A 30 12.73 -28.83 8.35
C VAL A 30 12.46 -28.65 9.84
N SER A 31 13.04 -29.48 10.70
CA SER A 31 12.84 -29.39 12.14
C SER A 31 13.59 -28.21 12.78
N SER A 32 14.75 -27.81 12.26
CA SER A 32 15.52 -26.68 12.80
C SER A 32 14.99 -25.32 12.35
N GLY A 33 14.27 -25.26 11.22
CA GLY A 33 13.64 -24.04 10.70
C GLY A 33 12.46 -23.49 11.53
N GLY A 34 11.96 -24.24 12.51
CA GLY A 34 10.88 -23.82 13.41
C GLY A 34 11.31 -23.10 14.69
N SER A 35 12.62 -22.90 14.91
CA SER A 35 13.14 -22.47 16.22
C SER A 35 13.25 -20.94 16.42
N VAL A 36 12.81 -20.11 15.48
CA VAL A 36 13.02 -18.64 15.54
C VAL A 36 11.76 -17.79 15.57
N LEU A 37 10.59 -18.38 15.85
CA LEU A 37 9.37 -17.61 16.13
C LEU A 37 8.74 -18.05 17.45
N ASN A 38 9.48 -17.86 18.54
CA ASN A 38 8.90 -17.70 19.86
C ASN A 38 9.37 -16.36 20.45
N ASP A 39 8.98 -15.27 19.79
CA ASP A 39 8.87 -13.97 20.47
C ASP A 39 7.39 -13.67 20.65
N GLN A 40 6.91 -14.06 21.83
CA GLN A 40 5.61 -13.72 22.38
C GLN A 40 5.58 -12.20 22.66
N ASN A 41 5.49 -11.37 21.62
CA ASN A 41 5.14 -9.98 21.82
C ASN A 41 3.62 -9.85 21.82
N HIS A 42 3.03 -10.23 22.96
CA HIS A 42 1.66 -9.88 23.28
C HIS A 42 1.58 -8.36 23.36
N THR A 43 1.13 -7.70 22.29
CA THR A 43 0.72 -6.30 22.33
C THR A 43 -0.41 -6.18 23.34
N ARG A 44 -0.05 -5.82 24.58
CA ARG A 44 -0.95 -5.56 25.69
C ARG A 44 -1.75 -4.31 25.36
N ILE A 45 -2.88 -4.50 24.68
CA ILE A 45 -3.90 -3.47 24.54
C ILE A 45 -4.41 -3.21 25.96
N GLN A 46 -3.93 -2.13 26.56
CA GLN A 46 -4.46 -1.66 27.83
C GLN A 46 -5.89 -1.21 27.57
N ASN A 47 -6.82 -1.84 28.28
CA ASN A 47 -8.24 -1.56 28.23
C ASN A 47 -8.46 -0.16 28.84
N PHE A 48 -8.48 0.87 28.01
CA PHE A 48 -8.85 2.21 28.44
C PHE A 48 -10.36 2.22 28.69
N VAL A 49 -10.75 2.14 29.96
CA VAL A 49 -12.11 2.46 30.39
C VAL A 49 -12.32 3.94 30.11
N MET A 50 -13.14 4.24 29.11
CA MET A 50 -13.54 5.61 28.81
C MET A 50 -14.37 6.13 29.98
N ALA A 51 -13.79 7.02 30.78
CA ALA A 51 -14.59 7.83 31.70
C ALA A 51 -15.52 8.66 30.83
N LYS A 52 -16.81 8.36 30.91
CA LYS A 52 -17.86 9.13 30.26
C LYS A 52 -17.73 10.56 30.79
N ALA A 53 -17.32 11.48 29.94
CA ALA A 53 -17.46 12.90 30.24
C ALA A 53 -18.95 13.20 30.14
N ASP A 54 -19.57 13.49 31.28
CA ASP A 54 -20.91 14.06 31.32
C ASP A 54 -20.83 15.49 30.77
N ASP A 55 -20.86 15.62 29.45
CA ASP A 55 -21.08 16.89 28.79
C ASP A 55 -22.60 17.13 28.71
N ASP A 56 -23.14 17.80 29.73
CA ASP A 56 -24.48 18.37 29.71
C ASP A 56 -24.53 19.53 28.69
N VAL A 57 -24.54 19.20 27.41
CA VAL A 57 -24.79 20.18 26.35
C VAL A 57 -26.29 20.44 26.29
N GLN A 58 -26.73 21.49 26.98
CA GLN A 58 -28.03 22.13 26.80
C GLN A 58 -28.21 22.50 25.32
N THR A 59 -28.83 21.58 24.57
CA THR A 59 -29.19 21.77 23.18
C THR A 59 -30.34 22.78 23.16
N LYS A 60 -30.02 24.04 22.92
CA LYS A 60 -31.03 25.03 22.49
C LYS A 60 -31.63 24.55 21.18
N GLU A 61 -32.84 24.00 21.23
CA GLU A 61 -33.66 23.68 20.06
C GLU A 61 -33.85 24.95 19.22
N ARG A 62 -33.09 25.05 18.13
CA ARG A 62 -33.49 25.92 17.03
C ARG A 62 -34.52 25.13 16.24
N MET A 63 -35.80 25.40 16.48
CA MET A 63 -36.85 24.97 15.58
C MET A 63 -36.45 25.32 14.14
N PRO A 64 -36.45 24.36 13.19
CA PRO A 64 -36.18 24.68 11.80
C PRO A 64 -37.30 25.59 11.29
N ARG A 65 -36.95 26.83 10.92
CA ARG A 65 -37.87 27.69 10.18
C ARG A 65 -38.14 27.02 8.84
N LYS A 66 -39.42 26.75 8.55
CA LYS A 66 -39.89 26.22 7.27
C LYS A 66 -39.33 27.11 6.15
N PRO A 67 -38.64 26.55 5.13
CA PRO A 67 -38.18 27.33 3.99
C PRO A 67 -39.37 28.03 3.33
N PRO A 68 -39.26 29.32 2.94
CA PRO A 68 -40.30 29.97 2.17
C PRO A 68 -40.47 29.21 0.84
N GLU A 69 -41.69 28.75 0.59
CA GLU A 69 -42.07 28.16 -0.69
C GLU A 69 -41.97 29.21 -1.82
N THR A 70 -41.64 28.74 -3.02
CA THR A 70 -41.70 29.44 -4.31
C THR A 70 -40.58 30.42 -4.66
N MET A 71 -39.47 29.88 -5.15
CA MET A 71 -38.84 30.46 -6.35
C MET A 71 -39.12 29.49 -7.50
N LYS A 72 -40.00 29.89 -8.42
CA LYS A 72 -40.37 29.11 -9.60
C LYS A 72 -39.10 28.84 -10.43
N GLU A 73 -38.79 27.57 -10.64
CA GLU A 73 -37.74 27.15 -11.56
C GLU A 73 -38.11 27.65 -12.98
N PRO A 74 -37.24 28.39 -13.68
CA PRO A 74 -37.51 28.80 -15.06
C PRO A 74 -37.72 27.55 -15.91
N ALA A 75 -38.78 27.54 -16.72
CA ALA A 75 -39.10 26.43 -17.61
C ALA A 75 -37.87 26.03 -18.44
N GLN A 76 -37.36 24.82 -18.19
CA GLN A 76 -36.26 24.25 -18.95
C GLN A 76 -36.69 24.12 -20.43
N PRO A 77 -35.91 24.61 -21.41
CA PRO A 77 -36.21 24.40 -22.82
C PRO A 77 -36.21 22.89 -23.12
N GLN A 78 -37.33 22.36 -23.63
CA GLN A 78 -37.43 20.96 -24.03
C GLN A 78 -36.57 20.76 -25.30
N MET A 79 -35.50 19.97 -25.18
CA MET A 79 -34.75 19.51 -26.34
C MET A 79 -35.61 18.52 -27.15
N PRO A 80 -35.65 18.64 -28.50
CA PRO A 80 -36.32 17.65 -29.34
C PRO A 80 -35.61 16.29 -29.18
N LYS A 81 -36.37 15.26 -28.82
CA LYS A 81 -35.85 13.88 -28.76
C LYS A 81 -35.59 13.39 -30.18
N PRO A 82 -34.38 12.89 -30.51
CA PRO A 82 -34.15 12.18 -31.76
C PRO A 82 -34.88 10.83 -31.73
N ASP A 83 -35.70 10.56 -32.75
CA ASP A 83 -36.30 9.25 -32.98
C ASP A 83 -35.20 8.25 -33.36
N VAL A 84 -34.81 7.39 -32.41
CA VAL A 84 -34.01 6.21 -32.71
C VAL A 84 -34.95 5.08 -33.12
N ALA A 85 -35.06 4.89 -34.44
CA ALA A 85 -35.64 3.70 -35.02
C ALA A 85 -34.89 2.48 -34.49
N ARG A 86 -35.65 1.56 -33.90
CA ARG A 86 -35.19 0.26 -33.40
C ARG A 86 -34.60 -0.53 -34.56
N ALA A 87 -33.29 -0.70 -34.56
CA ALA A 87 -32.59 -1.61 -35.46
C ALA A 87 -31.97 -2.76 -34.67
N ASP A 88 -32.15 -3.94 -35.23
CA ASP A 88 -32.01 -5.30 -34.74
C ASP A 88 -30.75 -5.67 -33.96
N ALA A 89 -30.97 -6.55 -32.98
CA ALA A 89 -29.94 -7.23 -32.21
C ALA A 89 -29.17 -8.24 -33.08
N LYS A 90 -27.96 -7.87 -33.48
CA LYS A 90 -26.82 -8.77 -33.71
C LYS A 90 -25.60 -7.93 -34.09
N GLY A 91 -24.61 -7.86 -33.21
CA GLY A 91 -23.32 -7.25 -33.52
C GLY A 91 -22.66 -6.65 -32.29
N GLY A 92 -21.48 -7.17 -31.94
CA GLY A 92 -20.66 -6.67 -30.85
C GLY A 92 -20.25 -5.21 -31.08
N MET A 93 -20.19 -4.47 -29.97
CA MET A 93 -19.73 -3.08 -29.96
C MET A 93 -18.29 -3.05 -29.45
N ASP A 94 -17.34 -3.04 -30.39
CA ASP A 94 -15.96 -2.62 -30.15
C ASP A 94 -15.94 -1.09 -29.96
N VAL A 95 -15.66 -0.64 -28.74
CA VAL A 95 -15.28 0.74 -28.47
C VAL A 95 -13.83 0.70 -28.02
N GLY A 96 -12.97 1.40 -28.76
CA GLY A 96 -11.53 1.38 -28.62
C GLY A 96 -11.08 1.46 -27.16
N GLY A 97 -10.45 0.36 -26.73
CA GLY A 97 -9.33 0.43 -25.80
C GLY A 97 -9.53 -0.08 -24.38
N PHE A 98 -10.73 -0.46 -23.90
CA PHE A 98 -10.87 -1.17 -22.63
C PHE A 98 -12.20 -1.96 -22.56
N GLN A 99 -12.11 -3.28 -22.69
CA GLN A 99 -13.20 -4.21 -22.36
C GLN A 99 -12.94 -4.78 -20.96
N ILE A 100 -13.65 -4.31 -19.94
CA ILE A 100 -13.74 -5.04 -18.66
C ILE A 100 -14.88 -6.03 -18.80
N GLY A 101 -14.56 -7.18 -19.40
CA GLY A 101 -15.41 -8.36 -19.39
C GLY A 101 -15.22 -9.09 -18.05
N ALA A 102 -16.31 -9.25 -17.30
CA ALA A 102 -16.36 -10.16 -16.16
C ALA A 102 -16.42 -11.60 -16.69
N ASP A 103 -15.29 -12.10 -17.17
CA ASP A 103 -15.01 -13.51 -17.36
C ASP A 103 -13.61 -13.81 -16.80
N LEU A 104 -13.52 -13.85 -15.46
CA LEU A 104 -12.42 -14.53 -14.80
C LEU A 104 -12.87 -15.98 -14.62
N SER A 105 -12.73 -16.76 -15.69
CA SER A 105 -12.57 -18.21 -15.58
C SER A 105 -11.28 -18.46 -14.79
N VAL A 106 -11.43 -18.58 -13.48
CA VAL A 106 -10.41 -19.08 -12.56
C VAL A 106 -10.17 -20.56 -12.91
N ASP A 107 -9.32 -20.78 -13.92
CA ASP A 107 -8.84 -22.11 -14.23
C ASP A 107 -7.99 -22.58 -13.06
N ALA A 108 -8.45 -23.66 -12.44
CA ALA A 108 -7.93 -24.27 -11.24
C ALA A 108 -6.57 -24.95 -11.51
N GLY A 109 -5.55 -24.13 -11.75
CA GLY A 109 -4.13 -24.51 -11.78
C GLY A 109 -3.33 -24.04 -10.55
N LEU A 110 -3.98 -23.40 -9.58
CA LEU A 110 -3.33 -22.82 -8.40
C LEU A 110 -3.45 -23.67 -7.12
N ALA A 111 -3.52 -25.00 -7.29
CA ALA A 111 -3.56 -25.96 -6.19
C ALA A 111 -2.31 -26.86 -6.25
N GLY A 112 -1.14 -26.27 -6.01
CA GLY A 112 0.12 -27.01 -5.96
C GLY A 112 1.34 -26.10 -6.07
N GLY A 113 1.64 -25.36 -5.02
CA GLY A 113 2.79 -24.44 -4.99
C GLY A 113 2.50 -23.05 -4.40
N ALA A 114 1.47 -22.92 -3.55
CA ALA A 114 1.29 -21.74 -2.71
C ALA A 114 2.06 -21.93 -1.40
N GLY A 115 3.38 -22.07 -1.54
CA GLY A 115 4.37 -22.12 -0.48
C GLY A 115 5.67 -21.67 -1.13
N GLU A 116 6.18 -20.52 -0.70
CA GLU A 116 7.53 -20.07 -1.01
C GLU A 116 7.84 -19.73 -2.49
N ALA A 117 7.30 -18.61 -2.93
CA ALA A 117 8.21 -17.55 -3.33
C ALA A 117 7.90 -16.35 -2.45
N ALA A 118 8.64 -16.20 -1.34
CA ALA A 118 8.86 -14.88 -0.79
C ALA A 118 9.64 -14.11 -1.87
N SER A 119 8.90 -13.65 -2.88
CA SER A 119 9.42 -12.88 -3.99
C SER A 119 10.14 -11.71 -3.36
N ASP A 120 11.43 -11.59 -3.65
CA ASP A 120 12.20 -10.41 -3.28
C ASP A 120 11.38 -9.20 -3.76
N GLY A 121 10.85 -8.47 -2.79
CA GLY A 121 9.79 -7.49 -3.02
C GLY A 121 10.41 -6.13 -2.90
N GLU A 122 10.33 -5.31 -3.95
CA GLU A 122 10.79 -3.92 -3.90
C GLU A 122 9.94 -3.11 -2.90
N PHE A 123 10.52 -2.05 -2.35
CA PHE A 123 9.81 -1.18 -1.42
C PHE A 123 8.74 -0.37 -2.17
N LEU A 124 7.55 -0.24 -1.59
CA LEU A 124 6.42 0.46 -2.21
C LEU A 124 5.77 1.44 -1.23
N PRO A 125 5.39 2.65 -1.66
CA PRO A 125 4.66 3.57 -0.78
C PRO A 125 3.25 3.05 -0.51
N ILE A 126 2.85 3.00 0.77
CA ILE A 126 1.49 2.64 1.19
C ILE A 126 0.71 3.91 1.52
N VAL A 127 1.32 4.82 2.29
CA VAL A 127 0.69 6.08 2.70
C VAL A 127 1.66 7.23 2.48
N LYS A 128 1.22 8.22 1.71
CA LYS A 128 1.90 9.51 1.54
C LYS A 128 1.00 10.61 2.09
N VAL A 129 1.49 11.30 3.11
CA VAL A 129 0.75 12.40 3.75
C VAL A 129 1.17 13.71 3.09
N ALA A 130 0.22 14.51 2.60
CA ALA A 130 0.56 15.83 2.07
C ALA A 130 1.12 16.73 3.19
N PRO A 131 2.17 17.52 2.94
CA PRO A 131 2.65 18.51 3.91
C PRO A 131 1.63 19.63 4.09
N ASN A 132 1.67 20.26 5.26
CA ASN A 132 0.92 21.49 5.47
C ASN A 132 1.61 22.65 4.75
N TYR A 133 0.85 23.48 4.05
CA TYR A 133 1.40 24.66 3.39
C TYR A 133 1.74 25.74 4.43
N PRO A 134 2.98 26.25 4.50
CA PRO A 134 3.33 27.33 5.42
C PRO A 134 2.48 28.59 5.16
N ARG A 135 1.76 29.06 6.20
CA ARG A 135 0.87 30.25 6.08
C ARG A 135 1.58 31.49 5.51
N ARG A 136 2.85 31.69 5.88
CA ARG A 136 3.66 32.82 5.39
C ARG A 136 3.97 32.72 3.89
N ALA A 137 4.20 31.52 3.38
CA ALA A 137 4.45 31.28 1.95
C ALA A 137 3.13 31.39 1.16
N ALA A 138 2.05 30.80 1.69
CA ALA A 138 0.72 30.88 1.09
C ALA A 138 0.23 32.33 0.93
N ALA A 139 0.38 33.17 1.97
CA ALA A 139 -0.01 34.58 1.91
C ALA A 139 0.80 35.40 0.88
N LYS A 140 2.00 34.94 0.53
CA LYS A 140 2.89 35.59 -0.44
C LYS A 140 2.82 34.97 -1.84
N GLY A 141 2.05 33.90 -2.02
CA GLY A 141 2.00 33.18 -3.30
C GLY A 141 3.32 32.51 -3.68
N ILE A 142 4.18 32.17 -2.71
CA ILE A 142 5.49 31.56 -2.97
C ILE A 142 5.29 30.06 -3.11
N GLU A 143 5.60 29.50 -4.27
CA GLU A 143 5.57 28.07 -4.59
C GLU A 143 6.99 27.48 -4.62
N GLY A 144 7.09 26.15 -4.63
CA GLY A 144 8.40 25.51 -4.64
C GLY A 144 8.37 24.00 -4.48
N TYR A 145 9.54 23.41 -4.21
CA TYR A 145 9.68 21.99 -3.93
C TYR A 145 10.79 21.72 -2.90
N VAL A 146 10.69 20.56 -2.25
CA VAL A 146 11.70 20.04 -1.33
C VAL A 146 11.95 18.58 -1.67
N VAL A 147 13.22 18.21 -1.82
CA VAL A 147 13.67 16.84 -1.95
C VAL A 147 14.16 16.35 -0.60
N VAL A 148 13.53 15.29 -0.11
CA VAL A 148 13.87 14.68 1.18
C VAL A 148 14.44 13.29 0.92
N GLU A 149 15.58 12.99 1.54
CA GLU A 149 16.19 11.66 1.57
C GLU A 149 15.96 11.03 2.94
N PHE A 150 15.64 9.75 2.99
CA PHE A 150 15.39 9.02 4.23
C PHE A 150 15.62 7.52 4.08
N THR A 151 15.60 6.81 5.21
CA THR A 151 15.70 5.36 5.27
C THR A 151 14.33 4.75 5.53
N VAL A 152 13.93 3.77 4.72
CA VAL A 152 12.74 2.94 5.00
C VAL A 152 13.17 1.77 5.86
N THR A 153 12.59 1.64 7.06
CA THR A 153 12.93 0.55 7.99
C THR A 153 12.28 -0.77 7.57
N ALA A 154 12.72 -1.88 8.16
CA ALA A 154 12.08 -3.20 8.01
C ALA A 154 10.61 -3.23 8.49
N LEU A 155 10.18 -2.26 9.30
CA LEU A 155 8.78 -2.09 9.72
C LEU A 155 7.97 -1.24 8.74
N GLY A 156 8.59 -0.74 7.66
CA GLY A 156 7.93 0.14 6.71
C GLY A 156 7.74 1.57 7.20
N THR A 157 8.40 1.97 8.29
CA THR A 157 8.43 3.34 8.78
C THR A 157 9.59 4.11 8.17
N VAL A 158 9.49 5.43 8.16
CA VAL A 158 10.59 6.30 7.75
C VAL A 158 11.47 6.65 8.95
N ASP A 159 12.79 6.55 8.76
CA ASP A 159 13.80 6.94 9.74
C ASP A 159 14.82 7.93 9.15
N ASN A 160 15.38 8.79 10.01
CA ASN A 160 16.39 9.81 9.70
C ASN A 160 16.13 10.64 8.42
N PRO A 161 14.97 11.32 8.27
CA PRO A 161 14.72 12.14 7.10
C PRO A 161 15.56 13.42 7.11
N VAL A 162 16.22 13.70 5.98
CA VAL A 162 17.08 14.87 5.76
C VAL A 162 16.71 15.57 4.45
N VAL A 163 16.78 16.90 4.42
CA VAL A 163 16.57 17.68 3.19
C VAL A 163 17.87 17.68 2.39
N VAL A 164 17.80 17.23 1.14
CA VAL A 164 18.97 17.25 0.23
C VAL A 164 18.94 18.43 -0.72
N GLU A 165 17.75 18.89 -1.08
CA GLU A 165 17.55 20.02 -1.99
C GLU A 165 16.22 20.70 -1.67
N ALA A 166 16.18 22.02 -1.75
CA ALA A 166 14.97 22.80 -1.53
C ALA A 166 15.02 24.10 -2.33
N ASP A 167 13.91 24.44 -2.95
CA ASP A 167 13.71 25.72 -3.60
C ASP A 167 12.29 26.22 -3.32
N PRO A 168 12.13 27.36 -2.64
CA PRO A 168 13.13 28.17 -1.93
C PRO A 168 13.62 27.54 -0.62
N VAL A 169 14.89 27.76 -0.31
CA VAL A 169 15.58 27.22 0.88
C VAL A 169 14.92 27.70 2.18
N ASN A 170 14.79 26.82 3.18
CA ASN A 170 14.28 27.11 4.54
C ASN A 170 12.81 27.59 4.61
N VAL A 171 12.05 27.54 3.52
CA VAL A 171 10.64 27.94 3.51
C VAL A 171 9.72 26.74 3.80
N PHE A 172 10.00 25.61 3.17
CA PHE A 172 9.15 24.43 3.15
C PHE A 172 9.71 23.23 3.91
N ASP A 173 11.01 23.27 4.24
CA ASP A 173 11.82 22.19 4.80
C ASP A 173 11.16 21.55 6.03
N ARG A 174 10.69 22.38 6.98
CA ARG A 174 10.08 21.91 8.22
C ARG A 174 8.78 21.13 7.97
N GLU A 175 7.93 21.63 7.09
CA GLU A 175 6.64 20.99 6.81
C GLU A 175 6.82 19.74 5.96
N ALA A 176 7.78 19.75 5.02
CA ALA A 176 8.20 18.57 4.28
C ALA A 176 8.71 17.46 5.21
N LEU A 177 9.63 17.77 6.13
CA LEU A 177 10.14 16.80 7.11
C LEU A 177 9.04 16.26 8.03
N ALA A 178 8.10 17.11 8.46
CA ALA A 178 6.98 16.69 9.30
C ALA A 178 6.02 15.73 8.57
N ALA A 179 5.84 15.91 7.25
CA ALA A 179 5.02 15.05 6.41
C ALA A 179 5.69 13.69 6.17
N VAL A 180 6.98 13.70 5.79
CA VAL A 180 7.75 12.48 5.49
C VAL A 180 7.81 11.53 6.67
N ARG A 181 7.92 12.04 7.91
CA ARG A 181 7.86 11.23 9.14
C ARG A 181 6.58 10.41 9.30
N LYS A 182 5.51 10.81 8.62
CA LYS A 182 4.20 10.13 8.66
C LYS A 182 4.01 9.17 7.49
N PHE A 183 4.97 9.05 6.59
CA PHE A 183 4.85 8.12 5.46
C PHE A 183 4.94 6.68 5.96
N LYS A 184 4.27 5.80 5.21
CA LYS A 184 4.32 4.35 5.42
C LYS A 184 4.67 3.69 4.11
N TYR A 185 5.59 2.74 4.18
CA TYR A 185 6.09 1.97 3.05
C TYR A 185 5.91 0.48 3.34
N LYS A 186 5.77 -0.30 2.28
CA LYS A 186 6.00 -1.73 2.32
C LYS A 186 7.52 -1.92 2.34
N PRO A 187 8.09 -2.57 3.36
CA PRO A 187 9.53 -2.80 3.43
C PRO A 187 9.97 -3.68 2.25
N LYS A 188 11.23 -3.53 1.85
CA LYS A 188 11.84 -4.44 0.90
C LYS A 188 12.00 -5.80 1.57
N VAL A 189 11.67 -6.88 0.88
CA VAL A 189 11.91 -8.23 1.36
C VAL A 189 13.04 -8.83 0.54
N GLU A 190 14.05 -9.38 1.21
CA GLU A 190 15.13 -10.15 0.59
C GLU A 190 15.25 -11.49 1.33
N ASN A 191 15.22 -12.61 0.60
CA ASN A 191 15.27 -13.96 1.19
C ASN A 191 14.19 -14.21 2.26
N GLY A 192 13.00 -13.62 2.09
CA GLY A 192 11.89 -13.73 3.04
C GLY A 192 12.00 -12.87 4.30
N GLN A 193 13.06 -12.07 4.45
CA GLN A 193 13.22 -11.16 5.59
C GLN A 193 13.07 -9.69 5.15
N PRO A 194 12.37 -8.85 5.94
CA PRO A 194 12.28 -7.43 5.65
C PRO A 194 13.62 -6.72 5.93
N VAL A 195 14.12 -6.00 4.93
CA VAL A 195 15.41 -5.28 4.97
C VAL A 195 15.16 -3.77 4.90
N ALA A 196 15.94 -3.01 5.66
CA ALA A 196 15.89 -1.56 5.61
C ALA A 196 16.56 -1.02 4.33
N VAL A 197 15.95 -0.02 3.69
CA VAL A 197 16.43 0.58 2.44
C VAL A 197 16.84 2.04 2.72
N PRO A 198 18.14 2.35 2.74
CA PRO A 198 18.63 3.72 2.88
C PRO A 198 18.56 4.51 1.56
N GLY A 199 18.66 5.83 1.64
CA GLY A 199 18.82 6.70 0.46
C GLY A 199 17.56 6.88 -0.39
N VAL A 200 16.38 6.60 0.15
CA VAL A 200 15.11 6.79 -0.57
C VAL A 200 14.83 8.28 -0.68
N ARG A 201 14.67 8.78 -1.90
CA ARG A 201 14.39 10.19 -2.18
C ARG A 201 12.93 10.41 -2.55
N ASN A 202 12.33 11.48 -2.01
CA ASN A 202 10.98 11.91 -2.35
C ASN A 202 10.94 13.41 -2.60
N ILE A 203 10.38 13.81 -3.75
CA ILE A 203 10.16 15.22 -4.09
C ILE A 203 8.75 15.60 -3.67
N ILE A 204 8.65 16.64 -2.84
CA ILE A 204 7.41 17.20 -2.36
C ILE A 204 7.25 18.58 -2.97
N ARG A 205 6.17 18.77 -3.74
CA ARG A 205 5.87 20.03 -4.42
C ARG A 205 4.82 20.82 -3.66
N PHE A 206 5.04 22.12 -3.53
CA PHE A 206 4.17 23.08 -2.87
C PHE A 206 3.62 24.04 -3.91
N GLU A 207 2.41 23.75 -4.38
CA GLU A 207 1.66 24.55 -5.36
C GLU A 207 0.43 25.16 -4.70
N LEU A 208 0.04 26.36 -5.12
CA LEU A 208 -1.19 27.00 -4.68
C LEU A 208 -2.21 26.88 -5.80
N GLU A 209 -3.36 26.29 -5.50
CA GLU A 209 -4.48 26.39 -6.43
C GLU A 209 -4.90 27.85 -6.55
N LYS A 210 -4.68 28.43 -7.72
CA LYS A 210 -5.22 29.74 -8.08
C LYS A 210 -6.74 29.59 -8.15
N ASN A 211 -7.40 29.80 -7.01
CA ASN A 211 -8.84 29.80 -6.96
C ASN A 211 -9.35 30.89 -7.92
N GLY A 212 -9.93 30.47 -9.04
CA GLY A 212 -10.45 31.35 -10.06
C GLY A 212 -11.51 32.25 -9.44
N ARG A 213 -11.31 33.56 -9.54
CA ARG A 213 -12.38 34.56 -9.43
C ARG A 213 -13.49 34.13 -10.40
N LYS A 214 -14.52 33.45 -9.91
CA LYS A 214 -15.83 33.54 -10.54
C LYS A 214 -16.32 34.95 -10.25
N GLY A 215 -16.27 35.79 -11.29
CA GLY A 215 -16.82 37.13 -11.30
C GLY A 215 -18.33 37.12 -11.15
#